data_AF-A0A9D9Q023-F1
#
_entry.id   AF-A0A9D9Q023-F1
#
_cell.length_a   1.000
_cell.length_b   1.000
_cell.length_c   1.000
_cell.angle_alpha   90.00
_cell.angle_beta   90.00
_cell.angle_gamma   90.00
#
_symmetry.space_group_name_H-M   'P 1'
#
loop_
_entity.id
_entity.type
_entity.pdbx_description
1 polymer ?
#
loop_
_entity_poly.entity_id
_entity_poly.type
_entity_poly.pdbx_seq_one_letter_code
_entity_poly.pdbx_strand_id
1 'polypeptide(L)'
;EESADKALIEEKIKTMPNYFADYETTVNFVSVEELRTNHSGMPHGGSVIRNGVTGEGGRNTHTIEFSLRLDSNPEFTASVLVSSARAVYRMAERGDFGCKTLFDIAPRDLSPLSAEEQRRLLL
;
A
#
# COMPACT_ATOMS: atom_id res chain seq x y z
N GLU A 1 32.84 10.94 4.40
CA GLU A 1 34.08 10.18 4.67
C GLU A 1 34.82 10.01 3.36
N GLU A 2 36.00 10.62 3.24
CA GLU A 2 36.79 10.62 2.00
C GLU A 2 37.56 9.30 1.74
N SER A 3 37.33 8.24 2.55
CA SER A 3 38.13 7.01 2.50
C SER A 3 37.34 5.70 2.34
N ALA A 4 36.02 5.77 2.16
CA ALA A 4 35.22 4.57 2.03
C ALA A 4 35.33 3.98 0.61
N ASP A 5 35.70 2.70 0.51
CA ASP A 5 35.77 1.99 -0.77
C ASP A 5 34.36 1.78 -1.33
N LYS A 6 34.01 2.60 -2.32
CA LYS A 6 32.71 2.58 -2.97
C LYS A 6 32.42 1.24 -3.66
N ALA A 7 33.43 0.60 -4.25
CA ALA A 7 33.25 -0.67 -4.95
C ALA A 7 32.92 -1.78 -3.96
N LEU A 8 33.63 -1.83 -2.84
CA LEU A 8 33.34 -2.79 -1.76
C LEU A 8 31.96 -2.57 -1.14
N ILE A 9 31.55 -1.30 -0.94
CA ILE A 9 30.21 -0.98 -0.42
C ILE A 9 29.13 -1.45 -1.39
N GLU A 10 29.30 -1.15 -2.69
CA GLU A 10 28.35 -1.55 -3.72
C GLU A 10 28.22 -3.07 -3.82
N GLU A 11 29.34 -3.80 -3.83
CA GLU A 11 29.36 -5.28 -3.83
C GLU A 11 28.60 -5.82 -2.63
N LYS A 12 28.94 -5.35 -1.41
CA LYS A 12 28.29 -5.81 -0.18
C LYS A 12 26.78 -5.56 -0.15
N ILE A 13 26.32 -4.43 -0.69
CA ILE A 13 24.89 -4.13 -0.81
C ILE A 13 24.28 -5.13 -1.80
N LYS A 14 24.82 -5.23 -3.02
CA LYS A 14 24.26 -6.07 -4.09
C LYS A 14 24.23 -7.55 -3.74
N THR A 15 25.21 -8.06 -3.00
CA THR A 15 25.28 -9.48 -2.64
C THR A 15 24.60 -9.81 -1.30
N MET A 16 23.88 -8.86 -0.69
CA MET A 16 23.25 -9.08 0.61
C MET A 16 22.07 -10.07 0.50
N PRO A 17 22.16 -11.26 1.12
CA PRO A 17 21.11 -12.28 1.00
C PRO A 17 19.81 -11.80 1.67
N ASN A 18 18.66 -12.22 1.13
CA ASN A 18 17.30 -11.85 1.57
C ASN A 18 16.90 -10.38 1.34
N TYR A 19 17.82 -9.50 0.95
CA TYR A 19 17.54 -8.08 0.72
C TYR A 19 17.71 -7.70 -0.75
N PHE A 20 18.91 -7.91 -1.31
CA PHE A 20 19.28 -7.37 -2.62
C PHE A 20 19.84 -8.43 -3.58
N ALA A 21 20.36 -9.56 -3.09
CA ALA A 21 21.00 -10.58 -3.92
C ALA A 21 20.12 -11.14 -5.06
N ASP A 22 18.80 -11.16 -4.85
CA ASP A 22 17.83 -11.68 -5.83
C ASP A 22 17.25 -10.58 -6.76
N TYR A 23 17.74 -9.34 -6.65
CA TYR A 23 17.22 -8.19 -7.38
C TYR A 23 18.30 -7.48 -8.19
N GLU A 24 17.93 -7.00 -9.38
CA GLU A 24 18.73 -6.01 -10.11
C GLU A 24 18.78 -4.72 -9.30
N THR A 25 19.90 -4.51 -8.59
CA THR A 25 20.06 -3.42 -7.63
C THR A 25 21.00 -2.35 -8.18
N THR A 26 20.63 -1.07 -8.03
CA THR A 26 21.47 0.09 -8.39
C THR A 26 21.88 0.83 -7.12
N VAL A 27 23.17 1.18 -7.01
CA VAL A 27 23.71 1.95 -5.87
C VAL A 27 24.14 3.33 -6.37
N ASN A 28 23.54 4.38 -5.82
CA ASN A 28 23.88 5.77 -6.14
C ASN A 28 24.54 6.43 -4.93
N PHE A 29 25.77 6.92 -5.09
CA PHE A 29 26.48 7.66 -4.04
C PHE A 29 26.14 9.14 -4.14
N VAL A 30 25.32 9.63 -3.21
CA VAL A 30 24.82 11.01 -3.17
C VAL A 30 25.38 11.79 -1.98
N SER A 31 25.26 13.12 -2.01
CA SER A 31 25.61 13.96 -0.86
C SER A 31 24.54 13.89 0.24
N VAL A 32 24.90 14.26 1.47
CA VAL A 32 23.93 14.35 2.58
C VAL A 32 22.85 15.40 2.30
N GLU A 33 23.21 16.49 1.62
CA GLU A 33 22.26 17.56 1.27
C GLU A 33 21.22 17.08 0.25
N GLU A 34 21.67 16.34 -0.77
CA GLU A 34 20.80 15.71 -1.76
C GLU A 34 19.88 14.67 -1.12
N LEU A 35 20.42 13.84 -0.22
CA LEU A 35 19.63 12.85 0.52
C LEU A 35 18.50 13.51 1.33
N ARG A 36 18.80 14.61 2.04
CA ARG A 36 17.81 15.34 2.83
C ARG A 36 16.75 16.02 1.98
N THR A 37 17.17 16.63 0.88
CA THR A 37 16.27 17.41 0.03
C THR A 37 15.37 16.51 -0.81
N ASN A 38 15.90 15.41 -1.35
CA ASN A 38 15.20 14.60 -2.36
C ASN A 38 14.69 13.24 -1.85
N HIS A 39 15.21 12.74 -0.72
CA HIS A 39 14.94 11.38 -0.23
C HIS A 39 14.43 11.33 1.22
N SER A 40 13.91 12.44 1.75
CA SER A 40 13.33 12.51 3.10
C SER A 40 11.86 12.12 3.19
N GLY A 41 11.16 12.04 2.05
CA GLY A 41 9.77 11.61 1.99
C GLY A 41 9.60 10.10 2.25
N MET A 42 8.36 9.68 2.51
CA MET A 42 7.98 8.27 2.58
C MET A 42 6.93 7.92 1.52
N PRO A 43 7.22 8.18 0.23
CA PRO A 43 6.30 7.83 -0.84
C PRO A 43 6.21 6.31 -0.97
N HIS A 44 5.05 5.82 -1.37
CA HIS A 44 4.86 4.42 -1.71
C HIS A 44 3.72 4.29 -2.73
N GLY A 45 3.60 3.11 -3.31
CA GLY A 45 2.46 2.77 -4.14
C GLY A 45 2.44 1.29 -4.45
N GLY A 46 1.72 0.95 -5.50
CA GLY A 46 1.63 -0.40 -6.01
C GLY A 46 0.33 -0.60 -6.78
N SER A 47 0.27 -1.70 -7.52
CA SER A 47 -0.93 -2.13 -8.22
C SER A 47 -1.27 -3.57 -7.85
N VAL A 48 -2.57 -3.83 -7.72
CA VAL A 48 -3.13 -5.18 -7.68
C VAL A 48 -3.88 -5.37 -8.99
N ILE A 49 -3.44 -6.33 -9.80
CA ILE A 49 -3.99 -6.60 -11.12
C ILE A 49 -4.54 -8.02 -11.14
N ARG A 50 -5.80 -8.15 -11.54
CA ARG A 50 -6.47 -9.44 -11.76
C ARG A 50 -6.92 -9.54 -13.21
N ASN A 51 -6.34 -10.48 -13.94
CA ASN A 51 -6.79 -10.87 -15.28
C ASN A 51 -7.61 -12.17 -15.19
N GLY A 52 -8.73 -12.22 -15.89
CA GLY A 52 -9.61 -13.39 -15.97
C GLY A 52 -10.15 -13.58 -17.37
N VAL A 53 -10.56 -14.81 -17.69
CA VAL A 53 -11.16 -15.16 -18.99
C VAL A 53 -12.51 -15.84 -18.78
N THR A 54 -13.44 -15.59 -19.69
CA THR A 54 -14.80 -16.17 -19.71
C THR A 54 -15.24 -16.46 -21.15
N GLY A 55 -16.40 -17.12 -21.30
CA GLY A 55 -16.94 -17.52 -22.60
C GLY A 55 -16.31 -18.82 -23.12
N GLU A 56 -17.01 -19.50 -24.03
CA GLU A 56 -16.56 -20.76 -24.63
C GLU A 56 -15.18 -20.60 -25.30
N GLY A 57 -14.19 -21.40 -24.90
CA GLY A 57 -12.83 -21.25 -25.42
C GLY A 57 -12.09 -19.99 -24.95
N GLY A 58 -12.56 -19.32 -23.89
CA GLY A 58 -11.84 -18.19 -23.27
C GLY A 58 -11.84 -16.90 -24.10
N ARG A 59 -12.83 -16.73 -24.99
CA ARG A 59 -12.89 -15.61 -25.97
C ARG A 59 -12.93 -14.23 -25.32
N ASN A 60 -13.42 -14.13 -24.09
CA ASN A 60 -13.62 -12.85 -23.42
C ASN A 60 -12.59 -12.71 -22.30
N THR A 61 -11.70 -11.72 -22.42
CA THR A 61 -10.72 -11.37 -21.39
C THR A 61 -11.22 -10.18 -20.58
N HIS A 62 -10.98 -10.20 -19.27
CA HIS A 62 -11.37 -9.18 -18.31
C HIS A 62 -10.17 -8.82 -17.44
N THR A 63 -10.00 -7.53 -17.16
CA THR A 63 -8.95 -7.02 -16.30
C THR A 63 -9.56 -6.13 -15.23
N ILE A 64 -9.16 -6.34 -13.98
CA ILE A 64 -9.46 -5.46 -12.85
C ILE A 64 -8.13 -4.97 -12.31
N GLU A 65 -7.98 -3.66 -12.17
CA GLU A 65 -6.79 -3.03 -11.62
C GLU A 65 -7.18 -2.10 -10.46
N PHE A 66 -6.40 -2.16 -9.40
CA PHE A 66 -6.45 -1.23 -8.27
C PHE A 66 -5.04 -0.70 -8.02
N SER A 67 -4.86 0.62 -7.97
CA SER A 67 -3.55 1.25 -7.83
C SER A 67 -3.53 2.29 -6.71
N LEU A 68 -2.41 2.38 -6.00
CA LEU A 68 -2.12 3.47 -5.07
C LEU A 68 -0.90 4.27 -5.53
N ARG A 69 -0.99 5.60 -5.42
CA ARG A 69 0.10 6.55 -5.61
C ARG A 69 0.10 7.49 -4.41
N LEU A 70 1.05 7.30 -3.50
CA LEU A 70 1.05 7.95 -2.19
C LEU A 70 2.31 8.79 -2.03
N ASP A 71 2.12 10.07 -1.70
CA ASP A 71 3.23 10.93 -1.30
C ASP A 71 3.72 10.60 0.12
N SER A 72 2.79 10.15 0.99
CA SER A 72 3.07 9.72 2.37
C SER A 72 2.33 8.43 2.70
N ASN A 73 3.07 7.31 2.69
CA ASN A 73 2.54 5.99 3.07
C ASN A 73 2.04 5.92 4.53
N PRO A 74 2.73 6.51 5.52
CA PRO A 74 2.24 6.50 6.90
C PRO A 74 0.92 7.24 7.07
N GLU A 75 0.73 8.38 6.41
CA GLU A 75 -0.51 9.17 6.49
C GLU A 75 -1.69 8.45 5.86
N PHE A 76 -1.47 7.82 4.70
CA PHE A 76 -2.51 7.04 4.05
C PHE A 76 -2.90 5.82 4.90
N THR A 77 -1.90 5.12 5.45
CA THR A 77 -2.13 3.99 6.36
C THR A 77 -2.91 4.42 7.61
N ALA A 78 -2.53 5.54 8.23
CA ALA A 78 -3.26 6.11 9.37
C ALA A 78 -4.72 6.45 9.01
N SER A 79 -4.95 6.97 7.81
CA SER A 79 -6.32 7.25 7.32
C SER A 79 -7.17 5.99 7.21
N VAL A 80 -6.60 4.87 6.78
CA VAL A 80 -7.27 3.56 6.76
C VAL A 80 -7.54 3.04 8.18
N LEU A 81 -6.61 3.24 9.11
CA LEU A 81 -6.81 2.87 10.52
C LEU A 81 -7.96 3.66 11.15
N VAL A 82 -8.04 4.97 10.92
CA VAL A 82 -9.11 5.83 11.46
C VAL A 82 -10.48 5.46 10.89
N SER A 83 -10.58 5.13 9.60
CA SER A 83 -11.85 4.66 9.03
C SER A 83 -12.25 3.28 9.55
N SER A 84 -11.29 2.38 9.75
CA SER A 84 -11.50 1.06 10.35
C SER A 84 -11.94 1.16 11.82
N ALA A 85 -11.40 2.10 12.59
CA ALA A 85 -11.80 2.32 13.98
C ALA A 85 -13.29 2.70 14.09
N ARG A 86 -13.81 3.51 13.15
CA ARG A 86 -15.25 3.81 13.06
C ARG A 86 -16.08 2.56 12.82
N ALA A 87 -15.64 1.68 11.92
CA ALA A 87 -16.33 0.43 11.68
C ALA A 87 -16.35 -0.47 12.91
N VAL A 88 -15.21 -0.62 13.61
CA VAL A 88 -15.11 -1.39 14.85
C VAL A 88 -16.06 -0.85 15.93
N TYR A 89 -16.14 0.47 16.09
CA TYR A 89 -17.09 1.08 17.03
C TYR A 89 -18.54 0.71 16.70
N ARG A 90 -18.96 0.84 15.43
CA ARG A 90 -20.31 0.47 15.00
C ARG A 90 -20.60 -1.03 15.14
N MET A 91 -19.60 -1.89 14.95
CA MET A 91 -19.72 -3.33 15.16
C MET A 91 -19.96 -3.65 16.64
N ALA A 92 -19.20 -3.00 17.53
CA ALA A 92 -19.39 -3.13 18.98
C ALA A 92 -20.78 -2.66 19.44
N GLU A 93 -21.32 -1.56 18.89
CA GLU A 93 -22.69 -1.10 19.16
C GLU A 93 -23.75 -2.15 18.77
N ARG A 94 -23.46 -3.02 17.80
CA ARG A 94 -24.32 -4.11 17.36
C ARG A 94 -24.04 -5.44 18.08
N GLY A 95 -23.14 -5.45 19.07
CA GLY A 95 -22.75 -6.65 19.81
C GLY A 95 -21.85 -7.61 19.05
N ASP A 96 -21.21 -7.16 17.98
CA ASP A 96 -20.26 -7.98 17.21
C ASP A 96 -18.83 -7.81 17.76
N PHE A 97 -18.29 -8.89 18.35
CA PHE A 97 -17.01 -8.90 19.05
C PHE A 97 -16.05 -9.95 18.49
N GLY A 98 -14.78 -9.86 18.89
CA GLY A 98 -13.71 -10.76 18.46
C GLY A 98 -12.78 -10.12 17.42
N CYS A 99 -11.74 -10.87 17.02
CA CYS A 99 -10.78 -10.40 16.02
C CYS A 99 -11.42 -10.35 14.63
N LYS A 100 -11.22 -9.23 13.93
CA LYS A 100 -11.76 -8.98 12.59
C LYS A 100 -10.64 -8.55 11.65
N THR A 101 -10.81 -8.87 10.38
CA THR A 101 -9.99 -8.36 9.27
C THR A 101 -10.81 -7.41 8.41
N LEU A 102 -10.17 -6.74 7.44
CA LEU A 102 -10.90 -5.91 6.47
C LEU A 102 -11.91 -6.71 5.63
N PHE A 103 -11.78 -8.02 5.51
CA PHE A 103 -12.76 -8.87 4.82
C PHE A 103 -14.07 -9.03 5.58
N ASP A 104 -14.07 -8.77 6.89
CA ASP A 104 -15.25 -8.86 7.76
C ASP A 104 -16.00 -7.53 7.87
N ILE A 105 -15.42 -6.44 7.37
CA ILE A 105 -15.95 -5.08 7.49
C ILE A 105 -16.71 -4.71 6.22
N ALA A 106 -18.01 -4.42 6.37
CA ALA A 106 -18.80 -3.87 5.27
C ALA A 106 -18.32 -2.44 4.94
N PRO A 107 -18.14 -2.07 3.65
CA PRO A 107 -17.70 -0.73 3.27
C PRO A 107 -18.54 0.42 3.87
N ARG A 108 -19.84 0.17 4.09
CA ARG A 108 -20.75 1.16 4.70
C ARG A 108 -20.33 1.60 6.10
N ASP A 109 -19.70 0.70 6.86
CA ASP A 109 -19.35 0.95 8.27
C ASP A 109 -18.10 1.82 8.38
N LEU A 110 -17.29 1.91 7.32
CA LEU A 110 -16.12 2.81 7.22
C LEU A 110 -16.52 4.28 7.08
N SER A 111 -17.72 4.55 6.55
CA SER A 111 -18.18 5.91 6.26
C SER A 111 -18.76 6.63 7.47
N PRO A 112 -18.52 7.95 7.62
CA PRO A 112 -19.20 8.76 8.61
C PRO A 112 -20.66 9.03 8.24
N LEU A 113 -21.02 8.91 6.96
CA LEU A 113 -22.36 9.19 6.43
C LEU A 113 -23.37 8.13 6.91
N SER A 114 -24.61 8.56 7.10
CA SER A 114 -25.73 7.66 7.32
C SER A 114 -25.96 6.73 6.12
N ALA A 115 -26.64 5.61 6.35
CA ALA A 115 -26.93 4.66 5.27
C ALA A 115 -27.78 5.28 4.15
N GLU A 116 -28.67 6.24 4.48
CA GLU A 116 -29.45 6.98 3.49
C GLU A 116 -28.59 7.92 2.65
N GLU A 117 -27.70 8.68 3.28
CA GLU A 117 -26.78 9.58 2.56
C GLU A 117 -25.85 8.81 1.63
N GLN A 118 -25.32 7.65 2.07
CA GLN A 118 -24.49 6.81 1.22
C GLN A 118 -25.26 6.33 -0.02
N ARG A 119 -26.52 5.88 0.14
CA ARG A 119 -27.37 5.48 -0.99
C ARG A 119 -27.69 6.63 -1.94
N ARG A 120 -27.81 7.85 -1.42
CA ARG A 120 -28.14 9.04 -2.22
C ARG A 120 -26.92 9.59 -2.98
N LEU A 121 -25.72 9.45 -2.42
CA LEU A 121 -24.52 10.14 -2.91
C LEU A 121 -23.53 9.22 -3.65
N LEU A 122 -23.53 7.91 -3.34
CA LEU A 122 -22.46 6.99 -3.76
C LEU A 122 -22.95 5.73 -4.50
N LEU A 123 -24.27 5.53 -4.60
CA LEU A 123 -24.94 4.44 -5.33
C LEU A 123 -25.88 5.04 -6.38
#